data_AF-A0A3M1D859-F1
#
_entry.id   AF-A0A3M1D859-F1
#
_cell.length_a   1.000
_cell.length_b   1.000
_cell.length_c   1.000
_cell.angle_alpha   90.00
_cell.angle_beta   90.00
_cell.angle_gamma   90.00
#
_symmetry.space_group_name_H-M   'P 1'
#
loop_
_entity.id
_entity.type
_entity.pdbx_description
1 polymer ?
#
loop_
_entity_poly.entity_id
_entity_poly.type
_entity_poly.pdbx_seq_one_letter_code
_entity_poly.pdbx_strand_id
1 'polypeptide(L)'
;EQLGLSEDEVAFYDALETNDSAVAVLGDDTLKTIARELVETVRRNATIDWTVKESVRARLRVMVKRVLRKYGYPPDKQAKAVKTVLEQAEVLTAGWTGEG
;
A
#
# COMPACT_ATOMS: atom_id res chain seq x y z
N GLU A 1 8.10 8.18 20.18
CA GLU A 1 8.00 9.22 19.13
C GLU A 1 7.01 8.72 18.07
N GLN A 2 5.93 9.47 17.84
CA GLN A 2 4.80 9.02 17.04
C GLN A 2 4.97 9.55 15.63
N LEU A 3 5.22 8.68 14.64
CA LEU A 3 5.19 9.06 13.22
C LEU A 3 3.80 9.58 12.78
N GLY A 4 2.79 9.58 13.67
CA GLY A 4 1.41 9.93 13.36
C GLY A 4 0.76 8.95 12.38
N LEU A 5 1.37 7.78 12.20
CA LEU A 5 0.97 6.71 11.30
C LEU A 5 0.36 5.59 12.17
N SER A 6 -0.78 5.08 11.73
CA SER A 6 -1.40 3.87 12.27
C SER A 6 -0.54 2.64 11.96
N GLU A 7 -0.75 1.53 12.66
CA GLU A 7 0.02 0.30 12.45
C GLU A 7 -0.02 -0.18 10.99
N ASP A 8 -1.17 -0.05 10.33
CA ASP A 8 -1.32 -0.34 8.90
C ASP A 8 -0.43 0.57 8.03
N GLU A 9 -0.36 1.86 8.35
CA GLU A 9 0.43 2.85 7.61
C GLU A 9 1.93 2.61 7.78
N VAL A 10 2.35 2.18 8.96
CA VAL A 10 3.74 1.78 9.23
C VAL A 10 4.10 0.51 8.45
N ALA A 11 3.22 -0.50 8.41
CA ALA A 11 3.45 -1.72 7.65
C ALA A 11 3.60 -1.45 6.14
N PHE A 12 2.80 -0.53 5.59
CA PHE A 12 2.93 -0.11 4.20
C PHE A 12 4.20 0.71 3.95
N TYR A 13 4.56 1.60 4.88
CA TYR A 13 5.80 2.37 4.79
C TYR A 13 7.01 1.43 4.77
N ASP A 14 7.08 0.47 5.69
CA ASP A 14 8.16 -0.53 5.77
C ASP A 14 8.20 -1.40 4.50
N ALA A 15 7.04 -1.81 3.99
CA ALA A 15 6.95 -2.57 2.75
C ALA A 15 7.46 -1.81 1.52
N LEU A 16 7.27 -0.49 1.48
CA LEU A 16 7.78 0.38 0.41
C LEU A 16 9.27 0.70 0.59
N GLU A 17 9.73 0.86 1.83
CA GLU A 17 11.14 1.08 2.20
C GLU A 17 11.99 -0.16 1.87
N THR A 18 11.57 -1.33 2.35
CA THR A 18 12.21 -2.64 2.10
C THR A 18 12.24 -2.98 0.61
N ASN A 19 11.27 -2.49 -0.17
CA ASN A 19 11.19 -2.86 -1.57
C ASN A 19 12.28 -2.22 -2.41
N ASP A 20 12.66 -0.98 -2.12
CA ASP A 20 13.46 -0.23 -3.07
C ASP A 20 14.00 1.13 -2.60
N SER A 21 15.10 1.56 -3.22
CA SER A 21 15.75 2.89 -3.08
C SER A 21 14.83 4.07 -3.48
N ALA A 22 13.52 3.88 -3.58
CA ALA A 22 12.55 4.94 -3.76
C ALA A 22 12.62 5.97 -2.61
N VAL A 23 13.00 5.56 -1.39
CA VAL A 23 13.35 6.49 -0.30
C VAL A 23 14.44 7.46 -0.75
N ALA A 24 15.49 6.95 -1.37
CA ALA A 24 16.61 7.77 -1.82
C ALA A 24 16.25 8.72 -2.97
N VAL A 25 15.17 8.44 -3.72
CA VAL A 25 14.76 9.22 -4.90
C VAL A 25 13.63 10.19 -4.60
N LEU A 26 12.63 9.76 -3.83
CA LEU A 26 11.40 10.50 -3.54
C LEU A 26 11.41 11.20 -2.18
N GLY A 27 12.24 10.72 -1.26
CA GLY A 27 12.30 11.17 0.13
C GLY A 27 11.24 10.53 1.04
N ASP A 28 11.57 10.51 2.33
CA ASP A 28 10.77 9.97 3.43
C ASP A 28 9.34 10.52 3.46
N ASP A 29 9.17 11.83 3.36
CA ASP A 29 7.86 12.51 3.40
C ASP A 29 6.92 12.05 2.28
N THR A 30 7.46 11.87 1.07
CA THR A 30 6.70 11.38 -0.07
C THR A 30 6.26 9.94 0.15
N LEU A 31 7.13 9.09 0.69
CA LEU A 31 6.80 7.70 1.00
C LEU A 31 5.77 7.56 2.09
N LYS A 32 5.86 8.36 3.15
CA LYS A 32 4.83 8.43 4.20
C LYS A 32 3.49 8.81 3.60
N THR A 33 3.47 9.80 2.71
CA THR A 33 2.26 10.22 2.01
C THR A 33 1.68 9.11 1.12
N ILE A 34 2.53 8.41 0.38
CA ILE A 34 2.12 7.26 -0.44
C ILE A 34 1.55 6.15 0.47
N ALA A 35 2.25 5.79 1.54
CA ALA A 35 1.80 4.75 2.47
C ALA A 35 0.42 5.07 3.06
N ARG A 36 0.22 6.31 3.53
CA ARG A 36 -1.09 6.80 3.99
C ARG A 36 -2.18 6.65 2.92
N GLU A 37 -1.93 7.15 1.71
CA GLU A 37 -2.91 7.14 0.62
C GLU A 37 -3.21 5.71 0.13
N LEU A 38 -2.23 4.81 0.19
CA LEU A 38 -2.40 3.39 -0.12
C LEU A 38 -3.22 2.67 0.94
N VAL A 39 -2.93 2.87 2.21
CA VAL A 39 -3.73 2.29 3.31
C VAL A 39 -5.16 2.81 3.26
N GLU A 40 -5.37 4.10 3.06
CA GLU A 40 -6.73 4.64 2.93
C GLU A 40 -7.45 4.03 1.72
N THR A 41 -6.77 3.92 0.57
CA THR A 41 -7.32 3.28 -0.63
C THR A 41 -7.69 1.83 -0.35
N VAL A 42 -6.81 1.08 0.30
CA VAL A 42 -7.03 -0.32 0.67
C VAL A 42 -8.18 -0.42 1.66
N ARG A 43 -8.19 0.36 2.74
CA ARG A 43 -9.26 0.37 3.76
C ARG A 43 -10.63 0.71 3.18
N ARG A 44 -10.72 1.68 2.27
CA ARG A 44 -11.97 2.02 1.57
C ARG A 44 -12.46 0.92 0.62
N ASN A 45 -11.57 0.07 0.12
CA ASN A 45 -11.91 -1.03 -0.79
C ASN A 45 -12.02 -2.38 -0.07
N ALA A 46 -11.38 -2.54 1.09
CA ALA A 46 -11.35 -3.74 1.91
C ALA A 46 -12.68 -4.01 2.62
N THR A 47 -13.54 -3.00 2.76
CA THR A 47 -14.94 -3.17 3.16
C THR A 47 -15.74 -4.04 2.18
N ILE A 48 -15.22 -4.26 0.97
CA ILE A 48 -15.82 -5.13 -0.04
C ILE A 48 -14.97 -6.41 -0.07
N ASP A 49 -15.51 -7.52 0.46
CA ASP A 49 -14.96 -8.87 0.47
C ASP A 49 -13.77 -9.10 -0.47
N TRP A 50 -12.56 -8.84 0.03
CA TRP A 50 -11.30 -9.08 -0.68
C TRP A 50 -11.09 -10.58 -0.95
N THR A 51 -11.63 -11.41 -0.06
CA THR A 51 -11.52 -12.88 -0.04
C THR A 51 -12.16 -13.54 -1.27
N VAL A 52 -13.02 -12.85 -2.02
CA VAL A 52 -13.92 -13.49 -3.01
C VAL A 52 -13.72 -13.03 -4.45
N LYS A 53 -12.95 -11.97 -4.77
CA LYS A 53 -12.84 -11.48 -6.16
C LYS A 53 -11.44 -11.06 -6.61
N GLU A 54 -10.87 -11.81 -7.56
CA GLU A 54 -9.75 -11.37 -8.43
C GLU A 54 -9.97 -9.96 -9.00
N SER A 55 -11.24 -9.57 -9.24
CA SER A 55 -11.60 -8.23 -9.72
C SER A 55 -11.20 -7.10 -8.77
N VAL A 56 -11.24 -7.31 -7.45
CA VAL A 56 -10.83 -6.32 -6.45
C VAL A 56 -9.31 -6.18 -6.47
N ARG A 57 -8.58 -7.31 -6.48
CA ARG A 57 -7.12 -7.33 -6.62
C ARG A 57 -6.67 -6.61 -7.89
N ALA A 58 -7.32 -6.87 -9.03
CA ALA A 58 -7.02 -6.19 -10.29
C ALA A 58 -7.26 -4.68 -10.21
N ARG A 59 -8.38 -4.24 -9.62
CA ARG A 59 -8.70 -2.81 -9.42
C ARG A 59 -7.69 -2.13 -8.50
N LEU A 60 -7.35 -2.73 -7.36
CA LEU A 60 -6.34 -2.20 -6.45
C LEU A 60 -4.98 -2.11 -7.12
N ARG A 61 -4.58 -3.13 -7.88
CA ARG A 61 -3.32 -3.12 -8.63
C ARG A 61 -3.22 -1.90 -9.55
N VAL A 62 -4.32 -1.54 -10.22
CA VAL A 62 -4.41 -0.33 -11.07
C VAL A 62 -4.38 0.95 -10.24
N MET A 63 -5.09 1.01 -9.11
CA MET A 63 -5.11 2.19 -8.23
C MET A 63 -3.75 2.45 -7.59
N VAL A 64 -3.12 1.44 -6.99
CA VAL A 64 -1.78 1.51 -6.40
C VAL A 64 -0.77 1.99 -7.45
N LYS A 65 -0.81 1.43 -8.66
CA LYS A 65 0.06 1.85 -9.76
C LYS A 65 -0.17 3.32 -10.15
N ARG A 66 -1.42 3.80 -10.12
CA ARG A 66 -1.77 5.19 -10.41
C ARG A 66 -1.26 6.14 -9.33
N VAL A 67 -1.38 5.76 -8.06
CA VAL A 67 -0.85 6.51 -6.90
C VAL A 67 0.68 6.61 -7.02
N LEU A 68 1.37 5.48 -7.15
CA LEU A 68 2.83 5.47 -7.30
C LEU A 68 3.31 6.36 -8.46
N ARG A 69 2.63 6.32 -9.61
CA ARG A 69 2.97 7.18 -10.75
C ARG A 69 2.74 8.67 -10.47
N LYS A 70 1.68 9.03 -9.72
CA LYS A 70 1.36 10.42 -9.34
C LYS A 70 2.48 11.03 -8.48
N TYR A 71 3.09 10.24 -7.61
CA TYR A 71 4.18 10.67 -6.74
C TYR A 71 5.58 10.52 -7.36
N GLY A 72 5.70 10.14 -8.63
CA GLY A 72 6.98 10.04 -9.33
C GLY A 72 7.73 8.72 -9.08
N TYR A 73 7.08 7.69 -8.58
CA TYR A 73 7.71 6.40 -8.33
C TYR A 73 8.19 5.75 -9.63
N PRO A 74 9.45 5.31 -9.72
CA PRO A 74 10.05 4.78 -10.94
C PRO A 74 9.32 3.51 -11.44
N PRO A 75 8.99 3.44 -12.74
CA PRO A 75 8.17 2.37 -13.30
C PRO A 75 8.79 0.97 -13.16
N ASP A 76 10.12 0.87 -13.14
CA ASP A 76 10.87 -0.38 -12.90
C ASP A 76 10.54 -1.00 -11.54
N LYS A 77 10.29 -0.15 -10.53
CA LYS A 77 10.09 -0.54 -9.14
C LYS A 77 8.61 -0.57 -8.77
N GLN A 78 7.76 0.11 -9.55
CA GLN A 78 6.31 0.12 -9.35
C GLN A 78 5.72 -1.29 -9.30
N ALA A 79 6.12 -2.18 -10.20
CA ALA A 79 5.53 -3.53 -10.27
C ALA A 79 5.76 -4.33 -8.98
N LYS A 80 6.96 -4.20 -8.40
CA LYS A 80 7.38 -4.88 -7.17
C LYS A 80 6.70 -4.25 -5.94
N ALA A 81 6.73 -2.92 -5.85
CA ALA A 81 6.03 -2.17 -4.80
C ALA A 81 4.54 -2.49 -4.76
N VAL A 82 3.87 -2.51 -5.91
CA VAL A 82 2.44 -2.89 -6.01
C VAL A 82 2.20 -4.31 -5.50
N LYS A 83 3.08 -5.26 -5.84
CA LYS A 83 2.93 -6.66 -5.42
C LYS A 83 3.04 -6.77 -3.90
N THR A 84 4.07 -6.16 -3.31
CA THR A 84 4.29 -6.20 -1.86
C THR A 84 3.19 -5.48 -1.09
N VAL A 85 2.70 -4.35 -1.60
CA VAL A 85 1.54 -3.64 -1.05
C VAL A 85 0.29 -4.53 -1.05
N LEU A 86 0.05 -5.29 -2.13
CA LEU A 86 -1.08 -6.22 -2.19
C LEU A 86 -0.92 -7.40 -1.22
N GLU A 87 0.30 -7.90 -1.03
CA GLU A 87 0.60 -8.95 -0.04
C GLU A 87 0.37 -8.45 1.39
N GLN A 88 0.81 -7.22 1.73
CA GLN A 88 0.54 -6.61 3.03
C GLN A 88 -0.95 -6.34 3.25
N ALA A 89 -1.65 -5.84 2.22
CA ALA A 89 -3.09 -5.64 2.29
C ALA A 89 -3.84 -6.94 2.60
N GLU A 90 -3.43 -8.07 1.99
CA GLU A 90 -4.03 -9.38 2.25
C GLU A 90 -3.85 -9.80 3.72
N VAL A 91 -2.64 -9.64 4.27
CA VAL A 91 -2.35 -9.92 5.69
C VAL A 91 -3.18 -9.04 6.63
N LEU A 92 -3.30 -7.74 6.33
CA LEU A 92 -4.06 -6.80 7.15
C LEU A 92 -5.56 -7.06 7.08
N THR A 93 -6.10 -7.37 5.89
CA THR A 93 -7.52 -7.74 5.76
C THR A 93 -7.88 -9.03 6.51
N ALA A 94 -6.98 -10.01 6.54
CA ALA A 94 -7.17 -11.21 7.36
C ALA A 94 -7.24 -10.87 8.86
N GLY A 95 -6.47 -9.87 9.32
CA GLY A 95 -6.56 -9.33 10.68
C GLY A 95 -7.87 -8.56 10.93
N TRP A 96 -8.29 -7.71 9.99
CA TRP A 96 -9.52 -6.90 10.14
C TRP A 96 -10.81 -7.72 10.15
N THR A 97 -10.83 -8.89 9.51
CA THR A 97 -12.02 -9.76 9.44
C THR A 97 -12.21 -10.60 10.71
N GLY A 98 -11.23 -10.61 11.63
CA GLY A 98 -11.27 -11.37 12.89
C GLY A 98 -11.90 -10.66 14.09
N GLU A 99 -12.23 -9.37 13.98
CA GLU A 99 -12.84 -8.54 15.05
C GLU A 99 -14.33 -8.20 14.78
N GLY A 100 -15.06 -9.11 14.11
CA GLY A 100 -16.50 -9.02 13.89
C GLY A 100 -17.32 -9.86 14.85
#